data_AF-A0A067NIR3-F1
#
_entry.id   AF-A0A067NIR3-F1
#
_cell.length_a   1.000
_cell.length_b   1.000
_cell.length_c   1.000
_cell.angle_alpha   90.00
_cell.angle_beta   90.00
_cell.angle_gamma   90.00
#
_symmetry.space_group_name_H-M   'P 1'
#
loop_
_entity.id
_entity.type
_entity.pdbx_description
1 polymer ?
#
loop_
_entity_poly.entity_id
_entity_poly.type
_entity_poly.pdbx_seq_one_letter_code
_entity_poly.pdbx_strand_id
1 'polypeptide(L)'
;MPIPEFLRERTQAAVGSLNAHRILLYGAVSTIAVTAAIVNALRNYSNFYSVAIYLSKSSRSVLVLANFGLLIALLCGHLVQQIFFGTLRAPEVERLYDRLWFFITESLLAFTIFRDEFDIPFALMFGFLLFVKSFHWLSADRIEWMEQRPYPGPPISFHVRMAALFIILSTIDFLMFIIAVENTVVYGVGGMVLFASEYAILMASVSNTIAKYALSTYELHRAGRRGGENAPPWDNKSMFVFYIELVTDFLKLSTYLVFFTIIITFYGLPLNIVRDVYITARSFITRLRALRRYQTATRNMDQRYPDATAEEMSQMNDRTCIICREEMIPRVNPTEDAAQAPAQADGPNTTPKKLPCGHIFHFHCLRSWLERQQSCPTW
;
A
#
# COMPACT_ATOMS: atom_id res chain seq x y z
N MET A 1 34.08 -3.12 45.70
CA MET A 1 34.44 -1.70 45.52
C MET A 1 33.44 -1.10 44.55
N PRO A 2 32.71 -0.03 44.90
CA PRO A 2 31.77 0.61 43.99
C PRO A 2 32.55 1.22 42.82
N ILE A 3 32.09 0.98 41.60
CA ILE A 3 32.65 1.58 40.39
C ILE A 3 32.52 3.11 40.55
N PRO A 4 33.60 3.90 40.41
CA PRO A 4 33.53 5.35 40.50
C PRO A 4 32.44 5.93 39.59
N GLU A 5 31.57 6.80 40.14
CA GLU A 5 30.46 7.46 39.42
C GLU A 5 30.91 8.07 38.08
N PHE A 6 32.12 8.64 38.00
CA PHE A 6 32.68 9.20 36.76
C PHE A 6 32.91 8.16 35.65
N LEU A 7 33.23 6.90 36.00
CA LEU A 7 33.37 5.82 35.02
C LEU A 7 32.00 5.36 34.53
N ARG A 8 30.97 5.43 35.37
CA ARG A 8 29.59 5.13 35.00
C ARG A 8 29.02 6.17 34.03
N GLU A 9 29.26 7.46 34.26
CA GLU A 9 28.85 8.52 33.34
C GLU A 9 29.59 8.44 32.00
N ARG A 10 30.91 8.21 32.00
CA ARG A 10 31.68 8.06 30.74
C ARG A 10 31.28 6.80 29.97
N THR A 11 30.99 5.69 30.66
CA THR A 11 30.51 4.48 30.00
C THR A 11 29.08 4.64 29.49
N GLN A 12 28.20 5.34 30.20
CA GLN A 12 26.85 5.67 29.72
C GLN A 12 26.88 6.63 28.52
N ALA A 13 27.75 7.63 28.52
CA ALA A 13 27.95 8.54 27.39
C ALA A 13 28.56 7.81 26.18
N ALA A 14 29.54 6.93 26.40
CA ALA A 14 30.12 6.10 25.36
C ALA A 14 29.10 5.10 24.80
N VAL A 15 28.31 4.44 25.64
CA VAL A 15 27.22 3.54 25.21
C VAL A 15 26.13 4.33 24.46
N GLY A 16 25.80 5.56 24.89
CA GLY A 16 24.88 6.44 24.19
C GLY A 16 25.38 6.85 22.80
N SER A 17 26.66 7.20 22.67
CA SER A 17 27.31 7.53 21.39
C SER A 17 27.44 6.31 20.48
N LEU A 18 27.83 5.16 21.03
CA LEU A 18 27.86 3.88 20.31
C LEU A 18 26.46 3.51 19.81
N ASN A 19 25.42 3.80 20.59
CA ASN A 19 24.03 3.56 20.20
C ASN A 19 23.54 4.50 19.09
N ALA A 20 23.99 5.75 19.10
CA ALA A 20 23.72 6.72 18.04
C ALA A 20 24.43 6.37 16.71
N HIS A 21 25.61 5.73 16.78
CA HIS A 21 26.42 5.39 15.60
C HIS A 21 26.47 3.89 15.28
N ARG A 22 25.51 3.08 15.78
CA ARG A 22 25.51 1.60 15.61
C ARG A 22 25.68 1.17 14.16
N ILE A 23 24.97 1.83 13.24
CA ILE A 23 25.01 1.50 11.80
C ILE A 23 26.38 1.82 11.20
N LEU A 24 26.99 2.94 11.59
CA LEU A 24 28.33 3.32 11.14
C LEU A 24 29.39 2.35 11.68
N LEU A 25 29.29 1.97 12.95
CA LEU A 25 30.21 1.03 13.58
C LEU A 25 30.08 -0.37 12.96
N TYR A 26 28.85 -0.85 12.77
CA TYR A 26 28.59 -2.10 12.06
C TYR A 26 29.14 -2.08 10.63
N GLY A 27 28.95 -0.96 9.91
CA GLY A 27 29.49 -0.77 8.56
C GLY A 27 31.02 -0.80 8.53
N ALA A 28 31.68 -0.11 9.47
CA ALA A 28 33.13 -0.08 9.58
C ALA A 28 33.71 -1.46 9.90
N VAL A 29 33.17 -2.15 10.90
CA VAL A 29 33.61 -3.51 11.30
C VAL A 29 33.42 -4.49 10.15
N SER A 30 32.27 -4.45 9.47
CA SER A 30 31.99 -5.33 8.32
C SER A 30 32.95 -5.07 7.15
N THR A 31 33.28 -3.81 6.88
CA THR A 31 34.23 -3.44 5.82
C THR A 31 35.63 -3.94 6.16
N ILE A 32 36.10 -3.74 7.40
CA ILE A 32 37.40 -4.22 7.87
C ILE A 32 37.48 -5.75 7.76
N ALA A 33 36.43 -6.47 8.18
CA ALA A 33 36.39 -7.93 8.12
C ALA A 33 36.54 -8.47 6.69
N VAL A 34 35.85 -7.85 5.72
CA VAL A 34 35.95 -8.24 4.30
C VAL A 34 37.32 -7.91 3.72
N THR A 35 37.84 -6.72 4.00
CA THR A 35 39.18 -6.33 3.57
C THR A 35 40.22 -7.31 4.12
N ALA A 36 40.12 -7.68 5.40
CA ALA A 36 41.02 -8.67 6.01
C ALA A 36 40.90 -10.05 5.35
N ALA A 37 39.67 -10.51 5.06
CA ALA A 37 39.45 -11.79 4.38
C ALA A 37 40.04 -11.80 2.95
N ILE A 38 39.85 -10.72 2.18
CA ILE A 38 40.40 -10.58 0.83
C ILE A 38 41.93 -10.48 0.88
N VAL A 39 42.50 -9.67 1.77
CA VAL A 39 43.96 -9.54 1.92
C VAL A 39 44.60 -10.86 2.35
N ASN A 40 43.98 -11.60 3.26
CA ASN A 40 44.46 -12.92 3.65
C ASN A 40 44.44 -13.90 2.46
N ALA A 41 43.40 -13.86 1.63
CA ALA A 41 43.33 -14.70 0.43
C ALA A 41 44.42 -14.32 -0.60
N LEU A 42 44.62 -13.02 -0.85
CA LEU A 42 45.66 -12.51 -1.77
C LEU A 42 47.09 -12.82 -1.29
N ARG A 43 47.32 -12.90 0.03
CA ARG A 43 48.63 -13.29 0.58
C ARG A 43 48.93 -14.78 0.42
N ASN A 44 47.91 -15.62 0.53
CA ASN A 44 48.08 -17.08 0.50
C ASN A 44 48.01 -17.67 -0.91
N TYR A 45 47.42 -16.96 -1.88
CA TYR A 45 47.23 -17.44 -3.25
C TYR A 45 47.65 -16.38 -4.27
N SER A 46 48.47 -16.78 -5.25
CA SER A 46 48.99 -15.89 -6.30
C SER A 46 48.03 -15.69 -7.48
N ASN A 47 47.19 -16.68 -7.77
CA ASN A 47 46.28 -16.66 -8.92
C ASN A 47 44.88 -16.19 -8.52
N PHE A 48 44.26 -15.32 -9.33
CA PHE A 48 42.89 -14.83 -9.11
C PHE A 48 41.87 -15.96 -8.96
N TYR A 49 41.98 -17.00 -9.81
CA TYR A 49 41.09 -18.17 -9.74
C TYR A 49 41.17 -18.89 -8.38
N SER A 50 42.37 -19.08 -7.85
CA SER A 50 42.60 -19.73 -6.55
C SER A 50 42.05 -18.88 -5.39
N VAL A 51 42.22 -17.55 -5.47
CA VAL A 51 41.64 -16.59 -4.50
C VAL A 51 40.11 -16.68 -4.52
N ALA A 52 39.48 -16.67 -5.71
CA ALA A 52 38.03 -16.76 -5.86
C ALA A 52 37.47 -18.10 -5.34
N ILE A 53 38.17 -19.22 -5.60
CA ILE A 53 37.79 -20.53 -5.03
C ILE A 53 37.89 -20.52 -3.51
N TYR A 54 38.98 -19.99 -2.95
CA TYR A 54 39.14 -19.92 -1.50
C TYR A 54 38.02 -19.09 -0.85
N LEU A 55 37.71 -17.92 -1.41
CA LEU A 55 36.65 -17.04 -0.90
C LEU A 55 35.25 -17.66 -1.02
N SER A 56 34.98 -18.42 -2.10
CA SER A 56 33.68 -19.05 -2.34
C SER A 56 33.47 -20.38 -1.59
N LYS A 57 34.54 -21.12 -1.26
CA LYS A 57 34.44 -22.43 -0.58
C LYS A 57 34.69 -22.37 0.92
N SER A 58 35.48 -21.42 1.40
CA SER A 58 35.76 -21.29 2.84
C SER A 58 34.52 -20.77 3.57
N SER A 59 33.97 -21.55 4.51
CA SER A 59 32.77 -21.17 5.28
C SER A 59 32.91 -19.83 6.01
N ARG A 60 34.13 -19.52 6.50
CA ARG A 60 34.42 -18.23 7.16
C ARG A 60 34.38 -17.06 6.18
N SER A 61 35.01 -17.23 5.02
CA SER A 61 35.05 -16.21 3.98
C SER A 61 33.65 -15.96 3.41
N VAL A 62 32.88 -17.02 3.17
CA VAL A 62 31.49 -16.93 2.70
C VAL A 62 30.62 -16.16 3.69
N LEU A 63 30.72 -16.43 4.99
CA LEU A 63 29.95 -15.72 6.02
C LEU A 63 30.29 -14.21 6.06
N VAL A 64 31.58 -13.87 5.98
CA VAL A 64 32.04 -12.48 5.96
C VAL A 64 31.55 -11.76 4.70
N LEU A 65 31.62 -12.40 3.53
CA LEU A 65 31.10 -11.88 2.27
C LEU A 65 29.58 -11.71 2.31
N ALA A 66 28.84 -12.68 2.85
CA ALA A 66 27.38 -12.62 2.98
C ALA A 66 26.92 -11.47 3.88
N ASN A 67 27.57 -11.29 5.04
CA ASN A 67 27.30 -10.16 5.93
C ASN A 67 27.54 -8.81 5.24
N PHE A 68 28.61 -8.71 4.46
CA PHE A 68 28.87 -7.47 3.71
C PHE A 68 27.92 -7.26 2.54
N GLY A 69 27.50 -8.33 1.86
CA GLY A 69 26.44 -8.28 0.86
C GLY A 69 25.13 -7.75 1.46
N LEU A 70 24.77 -8.20 2.67
CA LEU A 70 23.62 -7.68 3.41
C LEU A 70 23.77 -6.19 3.74
N LEU A 71 24.95 -5.77 4.22
CA LEU A 71 25.24 -4.35 4.48
C LEU A 71 25.05 -3.51 3.20
N ILE A 72 25.62 -3.95 2.07
CA ILE A 72 25.47 -3.25 0.79
C ILE A 72 24.00 -3.18 0.38
N ALA A 73 23.24 -4.26 0.53
CA ALA A 73 21.81 -4.29 0.22
C ALA A 73 21.03 -3.28 1.09
N LEU A 74 21.32 -3.19 2.39
CA LEU A 74 20.70 -2.21 3.30
C LEU A 74 21.07 -0.77 2.94
N LEU A 75 22.34 -0.50 2.60
CA LEU A 75 22.78 0.83 2.17
C LEU A 75 22.15 1.24 0.84
N CYS A 76 22.07 0.31 -0.12
CA CYS A 76 21.36 0.51 -1.38
C CYS A 76 19.88 0.82 -1.14
N GLY A 77 19.23 0.05 -0.28
CA GLY A 77 17.85 0.30 0.14
C GLY A 77 17.66 1.67 0.74
N HIS A 78 18.56 2.09 1.63
CA HIS A 78 18.52 3.42 2.22
C HIS A 78 18.71 4.52 1.18
N LEU A 79 19.63 4.35 0.23
CA LEU A 79 19.86 5.29 -0.86
C LEU A 79 18.63 5.43 -1.76
N VAL A 80 18.05 4.30 -2.20
CA VAL A 80 16.81 4.29 -3.00
C VAL A 80 15.67 4.95 -2.22
N GLN A 81 15.54 4.61 -0.93
CA GLN A 81 14.56 5.20 -0.04
C GLN A 81 14.72 6.73 0.06
N GLN A 82 15.94 7.25 0.22
CA GLN A 82 16.18 8.69 0.27
C GLN A 82 15.87 9.39 -1.05
N ILE A 83 16.23 8.79 -2.20
CA ILE A 83 15.98 9.35 -3.53
C ILE A 83 14.48 9.51 -3.80
N PHE A 84 13.69 8.47 -3.55
CA PHE A 84 12.27 8.46 -3.89
C PHE A 84 11.38 9.04 -2.78
N PHE A 85 11.66 8.71 -1.51
CA PHE A 85 10.78 9.01 -0.37
C PHE A 85 11.30 10.14 0.53
N GLY A 86 12.57 10.52 0.44
CA GLY A 86 13.17 11.51 1.34
C GLY A 86 13.22 11.02 2.79
N THR A 87 12.72 11.80 3.75
CA THR A 87 12.62 11.37 5.15
C THR A 87 11.33 10.57 5.39
N LEU A 88 11.45 9.35 5.91
CA LEU A 88 10.30 8.55 6.32
C LEU A 88 9.67 9.12 7.59
N ARG A 89 8.34 9.07 7.64
CA ARG A 89 7.54 9.49 8.79
C ARG A 89 7.40 8.33 9.77
N ALA A 90 7.23 8.63 11.06
CA ALA A 90 7.09 7.61 12.10
C ALA A 90 6.00 6.56 11.79
N PRO A 91 4.79 6.93 11.32
CA PRO A 91 3.76 5.95 11.00
C PRO A 91 4.13 5.03 9.83
N GLU A 92 4.91 5.52 8.87
CA GLU A 92 5.37 4.70 7.72
C GLU A 92 6.38 3.65 8.18
N VAL A 93 7.27 4.05 9.09
CA VAL A 93 8.29 3.16 9.66
C VAL A 93 7.64 2.09 10.53
N GLU A 94 6.70 2.46 11.41
CA GLU A 94 5.97 1.54 12.27
C GLU A 94 5.19 0.50 11.46
N ARG A 95 4.36 0.95 10.50
CA ARG A 95 3.61 0.06 9.60
C ARG A 95 4.52 -0.84 8.78
N LEU A 96 5.67 -0.33 8.33
CA LEU A 96 6.65 -1.12 7.59
C LEU A 96 7.20 -2.25 8.46
N TYR A 97 7.59 -1.98 9.71
CA TYR A 97 8.11 -3.00 10.63
C TYR A 97 7.06 -4.09 10.92
N ASP A 98 5.82 -3.70 11.19
CA ASP A 98 4.74 -4.66 11.47
C ASP A 98 4.48 -5.59 10.27
N ARG A 99 4.37 -5.01 9.07
CA ARG A 99 4.15 -5.77 7.83
C ARG A 99 5.34 -6.65 7.48
N LEU A 100 6.56 -6.16 7.68
CA LEU A 100 7.80 -6.89 7.42
C LEU A 100 7.90 -8.13 8.32
N TRP A 101 7.68 -7.96 9.62
CA TRP A 101 7.75 -9.06 10.58
C TRP A 101 6.72 -10.15 10.25
N PHE A 102 5.48 -9.74 10.02
CA PHE A 102 4.41 -10.67 9.64
C PHE A 102 4.75 -11.44 8.36
N PHE A 103 5.17 -10.73 7.32
CA PHE A 103 5.51 -11.35 6.03
C PHE A 103 6.70 -12.30 6.12
N ILE A 104 7.75 -11.96 6.87
CA ILE A 104 8.89 -12.86 7.09
C ILE A 104 8.41 -14.15 7.76
N THR A 105 7.59 -14.05 8.82
CA THR A 105 7.12 -15.24 9.54
C THR A 105 6.25 -16.14 8.66
N GLU A 106 5.33 -15.58 7.88
CA GLU A 106 4.48 -16.36 6.95
C GLU A 106 5.31 -16.98 5.82
N SER A 107 6.28 -16.24 5.27
CA SER A 107 7.15 -16.76 4.20
C SER A 107 8.04 -17.90 4.69
N LEU A 108 8.59 -17.80 5.90
CA LEU A 108 9.39 -18.88 6.50
C LEU A 108 8.54 -20.13 6.75
N LEU A 109 7.26 -19.97 7.14
CA LEU A 109 6.31 -21.07 7.22
C LEU A 109 5.97 -21.65 5.84
N ALA A 110 5.88 -20.84 4.80
CA ALA A 110 5.69 -21.33 3.43
C ALA A 110 6.90 -22.15 2.95
N PHE A 111 8.12 -21.74 3.30
CA PHE A 111 9.35 -22.42 2.92
C PHE A 111 9.53 -23.79 3.57
N THR A 112 8.84 -24.10 4.66
CA THR A 112 8.89 -25.46 5.22
C THR A 112 8.28 -26.49 4.29
N ILE A 113 7.39 -26.08 3.37
CA ILE A 113 6.83 -26.95 2.32
C ILE A 113 7.94 -27.30 1.30
N PHE A 114 8.82 -26.35 1.00
CA PHE A 114 9.89 -26.46 0.00
C PHE A 114 11.27 -26.60 0.64
N ARG A 115 11.33 -27.27 1.80
CA ARG A 115 12.54 -27.34 2.63
C ARG A 115 13.75 -27.87 1.85
N ASP A 116 13.52 -28.80 0.92
CA ASP A 116 14.57 -29.45 0.14
C ASP A 116 15.12 -28.58 -1.00
N GLU A 117 14.47 -27.45 -1.32
CA GLU A 117 14.87 -26.50 -2.36
C GLU A 117 15.50 -25.21 -1.78
N PHE A 118 15.79 -25.19 -0.47
CA PHE A 118 16.34 -24.01 0.20
C PHE A 118 17.84 -23.84 -0.09
N ASP A 119 18.14 -23.23 -1.24
CA ASP A 119 19.50 -22.91 -1.69
C ASP A 119 19.84 -21.41 -1.59
N ILE A 120 21.11 -21.06 -1.79
CA ILE A 120 21.59 -19.66 -1.79
C ILE A 120 20.82 -18.78 -2.81
N PRO A 121 20.57 -19.21 -4.07
CA PRO A 121 19.80 -18.41 -5.02
C PRO A 121 18.37 -18.14 -4.56
N PHE A 122 17.75 -19.13 -3.90
CA PHE A 122 16.41 -19.00 -3.32
C PHE A 122 16.39 -17.93 -2.23
N ALA A 123 17.36 -17.96 -1.31
CA ALA A 123 17.50 -16.95 -0.26
C ALA A 123 17.76 -15.54 -0.82
N LEU A 124 18.56 -15.42 -1.88
CA LEU A 124 18.79 -14.13 -2.57
C LEU A 124 17.51 -13.60 -3.22
N MET A 125 16.75 -14.47 -3.89
CA MET A 125 15.48 -14.09 -4.51
C MET A 125 14.44 -13.69 -3.46
N PHE A 126 14.39 -14.37 -2.31
CA PHE A 126 13.57 -13.94 -1.18
C PHE A 126 13.98 -12.59 -0.61
N GLY A 127 15.28 -12.36 -0.43
CA GLY A 127 15.80 -11.06 0.01
C GLY A 127 15.41 -9.94 -0.97
N PHE A 128 15.48 -10.21 -2.28
CA PHE A 128 15.05 -9.27 -3.31
C PHE A 128 13.54 -9.03 -3.31
N LEU A 129 12.72 -10.08 -3.15
CA LEU A 129 11.27 -9.96 -3.01
C LEU A 129 10.90 -9.09 -1.80
N LEU A 130 11.51 -9.35 -0.64
CA LEU A 130 11.31 -8.57 0.59
C LEU A 130 11.64 -7.09 0.37
N PHE A 131 12.75 -6.81 -0.32
CA PHE A 131 13.17 -5.46 -0.68
C PHE A 131 12.12 -4.76 -1.54
N VAL A 132 11.72 -5.37 -2.66
CA VAL A 132 10.73 -4.80 -3.58
C VAL A 132 9.37 -4.62 -2.89
N LYS A 133 8.94 -5.59 -2.08
CA LYS A 133 7.69 -5.54 -1.30
C LYS A 133 7.68 -4.40 -0.28
N SER A 134 8.82 -4.11 0.34
CA SER A 134 8.96 -2.97 1.26
C SER A 134 8.70 -1.63 0.56
N PHE A 135 9.20 -1.46 -0.67
CA PHE A 135 8.94 -0.24 -1.46
C PHE A 135 7.49 -0.13 -1.94
N HIS A 136 6.81 -1.26 -2.19
CA HIS A 136 5.37 -1.28 -2.46
C HIS A 136 4.55 -0.80 -1.27
N TRP A 137 4.86 -1.26 -0.06
CA TRP A 137 4.18 -0.81 1.14
C TRP A 137 4.40 0.69 1.39
N LEU A 138 5.64 1.16 1.27
CA LEU A 138 5.95 2.57 1.42
C LEU A 138 5.25 3.44 0.36
N SER A 139 5.20 2.98 -0.90
CA SER A 139 4.53 3.74 -1.97
C SER A 139 3.03 3.85 -1.72
N ALA A 140 2.38 2.77 -1.26
CA ALA A 140 0.97 2.80 -0.87
C ALA A 140 0.70 3.78 0.29
N ASP A 141 1.50 3.75 1.36
CA ASP A 141 1.33 4.66 2.51
C ASP A 141 1.60 6.14 2.13
N ARG A 142 2.47 6.40 1.12
CA ARG A 142 2.66 7.76 0.57
C ARG A 142 1.46 8.25 -0.23
N ILE A 143 0.81 7.38 -1.00
CA ILE A 143 -0.39 7.76 -1.76
C ILE A 143 -1.56 7.99 -0.81
N GLU A 144 -1.74 7.18 0.24
CA GLU A 144 -2.75 7.41 1.27
C GLU A 144 -2.57 8.77 1.96
N TRP A 145 -1.33 9.16 2.25
CA TRP A 145 -1.06 10.50 2.77
C TRP A 145 -1.34 11.62 1.77
N MET A 146 -0.99 11.42 0.50
CA MET A 146 -1.29 12.42 -0.53
C MET A 146 -2.80 12.64 -0.67
N GLU A 147 -3.60 11.56 -0.57
CA GLU A 147 -5.06 11.61 -0.63
C GLU A 147 -5.67 12.45 0.50
N GLN A 148 -5.03 12.45 1.68
CA GLN A 148 -5.49 13.23 2.85
C GLN A 148 -5.05 14.70 2.79
N ARG A 149 -4.19 15.07 1.84
CA ARG A 149 -3.64 16.44 1.75
C ARG A 149 -4.59 17.35 0.97
N PRO A 150 -4.98 18.52 1.51
CA PRO A 150 -5.77 19.49 0.74
C PRO A 150 -4.98 20.08 -0.43
N TYR A 151 -5.69 20.71 -1.37
CA TYR A 151 -5.11 21.54 -2.42
C TYR A 151 -4.16 22.59 -1.80
N PRO A 152 -2.98 22.90 -2.39
CA PRO A 152 -2.46 22.56 -3.73
C PRO A 152 -1.75 21.20 -3.85
N GLY A 153 -1.73 20.37 -2.80
CA GLY A 153 -1.09 19.05 -2.84
C GLY A 153 0.45 19.08 -2.70
N PRO A 154 1.16 17.99 -3.03
CA PRO A 154 2.61 17.90 -2.97
C PRO A 154 3.30 18.58 -4.18
N PRO A 155 4.60 18.92 -4.08
CA PRO A 155 5.33 19.60 -5.17
C PRO A 155 5.54 18.68 -6.39
N ILE A 156 5.81 19.27 -7.57
CA ILE A 156 6.04 18.51 -8.83
C ILE A 156 7.16 17.47 -8.69
N SER A 157 8.21 17.77 -7.92
CA SER A 157 9.30 16.83 -7.66
C SER A 157 8.82 15.52 -7.02
N PHE A 158 7.78 15.58 -6.18
CA PHE A 158 7.15 14.39 -5.60
C PHE A 158 6.49 13.55 -6.69
N HIS A 159 5.72 14.18 -7.58
CA HIS A 159 5.05 13.49 -8.68
C HIS A 159 6.03 12.80 -9.63
N VAL A 160 7.13 13.47 -9.99
CA VAL A 160 8.20 12.88 -10.82
C VAL A 160 8.84 11.67 -10.14
N ARG A 161 9.17 11.77 -8.84
CA ARG A 161 9.75 10.67 -8.06
C ARG A 161 8.80 9.48 -7.97
N MET A 162 7.53 9.72 -7.63
CA MET A 162 6.55 8.65 -7.49
C MET A 162 6.24 7.98 -8.83
N ALA A 163 6.11 8.74 -9.92
CA ALA A 163 5.91 8.19 -11.26
C ALA A 163 7.10 7.32 -11.70
N ALA A 164 8.34 7.79 -11.48
CA ALA A 164 9.54 7.01 -11.76
C ALA A 164 9.59 5.73 -10.93
N LEU A 165 9.26 5.81 -9.62
CA LEU A 165 9.19 4.65 -8.75
C LEU A 165 8.16 3.62 -9.24
N PHE A 166 6.97 4.04 -9.65
CA PHE A 166 5.94 3.14 -10.17
C PHE A 166 6.39 2.40 -11.41
N ILE A 167 7.04 3.08 -12.35
CA ILE A 167 7.58 2.46 -13.57
C ILE A 167 8.63 1.40 -13.20
N ILE A 168 9.55 1.73 -12.29
CA ILE A 168 10.60 0.82 -11.82
C ILE A 168 9.98 -0.41 -11.15
N LEU A 169 9.06 -0.22 -10.20
CA LEU A 169 8.41 -1.31 -9.48
C LEU A 169 7.61 -2.20 -10.43
N SER A 170 6.78 -1.62 -11.31
CA SER A 170 6.00 -2.39 -12.28
C SER A 170 6.87 -3.18 -13.25
N THR A 171 8.01 -2.62 -13.67
CA THR A 171 8.96 -3.30 -14.57
C THR A 171 9.66 -4.45 -13.86
N ILE A 172 10.12 -4.24 -12.62
CA ILE A 172 10.74 -5.29 -11.80
C ILE A 172 9.76 -6.42 -11.55
N ASP A 173 8.53 -6.11 -11.12
CA ASP A 173 7.53 -7.12 -10.82
C ASP A 173 7.19 -7.97 -12.06
N PHE A 174 6.98 -7.32 -13.20
CA PHE A 174 6.67 -8.00 -14.45
C PHE A 174 7.83 -8.89 -14.93
N LEU A 175 9.07 -8.39 -14.87
CA LEU A 175 10.25 -9.15 -15.27
C LEU A 175 10.45 -10.36 -14.36
N MET A 176 10.39 -10.16 -13.04
CA MET A 176 10.55 -11.24 -12.06
C MET A 176 9.41 -12.26 -12.15
N PHE A 177 8.18 -11.81 -12.42
CA PHE A 177 7.05 -12.70 -12.68
C PHE A 177 7.30 -13.59 -13.91
N ILE A 178 7.75 -13.02 -15.03
CA ILE A 178 8.07 -13.79 -16.23
C ILE A 178 9.18 -14.80 -15.95
N ILE A 179 10.27 -14.36 -15.30
CA ILE A 179 11.38 -15.25 -14.93
C ILE A 179 10.88 -16.41 -14.06
N ALA A 180 10.00 -16.14 -13.09
CA ALA A 180 9.44 -17.15 -12.21
C ALA A 180 8.52 -18.14 -12.94
N VAL A 181 7.68 -17.65 -13.83
CA VAL A 181 6.79 -18.50 -14.64
C VAL A 181 7.59 -19.34 -15.62
N GLU A 182 8.55 -18.77 -16.34
CA GLU A 182 9.41 -19.49 -17.28
C GLU A 182 10.21 -20.59 -16.58
N ASN A 183 10.82 -20.26 -15.44
CA ASN A 183 11.54 -21.24 -14.64
C ASN A 183 10.62 -22.37 -14.15
N THR A 184 9.39 -22.06 -13.72
CA THR A 184 8.39 -23.06 -13.33
C THR A 184 7.99 -23.96 -14.51
N VAL A 185 7.84 -23.40 -15.71
CA VAL A 185 7.46 -24.17 -16.91
C VAL A 185 8.60 -25.10 -17.36
N VAL A 186 9.85 -24.64 -17.27
CA VAL A 186 11.04 -25.40 -17.73
C VAL A 186 11.48 -26.46 -16.72
N TYR A 187 11.55 -26.12 -15.44
CA TYR A 187 12.09 -27.00 -14.40
C TYR A 187 11.02 -27.71 -13.57
N GLY A 188 9.74 -27.39 -13.79
CA GLY A 188 8.61 -27.96 -13.09
C GLY A 188 8.14 -27.10 -11.91
N VAL A 189 7.08 -27.59 -11.26
CA VAL A 189 6.50 -26.95 -10.08
C VAL A 189 7.46 -27.13 -8.91
N GLY A 190 7.86 -26.01 -8.30
CA GLY A 190 8.79 -25.92 -7.17
C GLY A 190 8.52 -24.65 -6.35
N GLY A 191 9.47 -24.28 -5.50
CA GLY A 191 9.42 -23.05 -4.71
C GLY A 191 9.34 -21.77 -5.55
N MET A 192 9.74 -21.81 -6.83
CA MET A 192 9.59 -20.68 -7.76
C MET A 192 8.13 -20.23 -7.93
N VAL A 193 7.17 -21.14 -7.72
CA VAL A 193 5.74 -20.83 -7.82
C VAL A 193 5.27 -19.88 -6.70
N LEU A 194 5.88 -19.95 -5.51
CA LEU A 194 5.64 -18.97 -4.44
C LEU A 194 6.07 -17.57 -4.89
N PHE A 195 7.22 -17.45 -5.55
CA PHE A 195 7.68 -16.15 -6.05
C PHE A 195 6.79 -15.64 -7.18
N ALA A 196 6.39 -16.50 -8.12
CA ALA A 196 5.45 -16.12 -9.18
C ALA A 196 4.13 -15.57 -8.61
N SER A 197 3.57 -16.23 -7.58
CA SER A 197 2.33 -15.75 -6.96
C SER A 197 2.53 -14.44 -6.21
N GLU A 198 3.62 -14.29 -5.47
CA GLU A 198 3.96 -13.05 -4.77
C GLU A 198 4.17 -11.87 -5.72
N TYR A 199 4.93 -12.04 -6.82
CA TYR A 199 5.11 -10.97 -7.81
C TYR A 199 3.80 -10.62 -8.53
N ALA A 200 2.92 -11.59 -8.81
CA ALA A 200 1.58 -11.29 -9.34
C ALA A 200 0.73 -10.46 -8.37
N ILE A 201 0.84 -10.72 -7.05
CA ILE A 201 0.17 -9.92 -6.02
C ILE A 201 0.76 -8.51 -5.94
N LEU A 202 2.08 -8.36 -6.11
CA LEU A 202 2.75 -7.06 -6.19
C LEU A 202 2.29 -6.27 -7.42
N MET A 203 2.18 -6.91 -8.60
CA MET A 203 1.61 -6.29 -9.81
C MET A 203 0.18 -5.78 -9.59
N ALA A 204 -0.68 -6.55 -8.94
CA ALA A 204 -2.04 -6.11 -8.60
C ALA A 204 -2.02 -4.94 -7.60
N SER A 205 -1.07 -4.95 -6.65
CA SER A 205 -0.91 -3.91 -5.63
C SER A 205 -0.38 -2.59 -6.21
N VAL A 206 0.64 -2.63 -7.07
CA VAL A 206 1.16 -1.41 -7.72
C VAL A 206 0.12 -0.81 -8.66
N SER A 207 -0.66 -1.64 -9.36
CA SER A 207 -1.79 -1.18 -10.19
C SER A 207 -2.83 -0.43 -9.35
N ASN A 208 -3.15 -0.91 -8.14
CA ASN A 208 -4.02 -0.21 -7.19
C ASN A 208 -3.46 1.18 -6.81
N THR A 209 -2.19 1.21 -6.42
CA THR A 209 -1.51 2.44 -5.98
C THR A 209 -1.42 3.46 -7.12
N ILE A 210 -1.12 3.02 -8.34
CA ILE A 210 -1.13 3.87 -9.55
C ILE A 210 -2.52 4.43 -9.82
N ALA A 211 -3.57 3.60 -9.73
CA ALA A 211 -4.94 4.05 -9.97
C ALA A 211 -5.41 5.08 -8.92
N LYS A 212 -5.11 4.85 -7.63
CA LYS A 212 -5.39 5.82 -6.56
C LYS A 212 -4.59 7.11 -6.71
N TYR A 213 -3.33 7.02 -7.14
CA TYR A 213 -2.50 8.17 -7.46
C TYR A 213 -3.06 8.98 -8.63
N ALA A 214 -3.47 8.32 -9.72
CA ALA A 214 -4.09 8.96 -10.88
C ALA A 214 -5.40 9.66 -10.49
N LEU A 215 -6.22 9.04 -9.64
CA LEU A 215 -7.46 9.62 -9.15
C LEU A 215 -7.21 10.88 -8.31
N SER A 216 -6.23 10.82 -7.40
CA SER A 216 -5.90 11.93 -6.50
C SER A 216 -5.22 13.09 -7.24
N THR A 217 -4.38 12.81 -8.23
CA THR A 217 -3.79 13.85 -9.09
C THR A 217 -4.84 14.51 -9.98
N TYR A 218 -5.78 13.72 -10.51
CA TYR A 218 -6.92 14.25 -11.25
C TYR A 218 -7.79 15.16 -10.37
N GLU A 219 -8.04 14.80 -9.12
CA GLU A 219 -8.77 15.64 -8.16
C GLU A 219 -8.05 16.97 -7.89
N LEU A 220 -6.73 16.94 -7.63
CA LEU A 220 -5.94 18.17 -7.42
C LEU A 220 -5.96 19.08 -8.65
N HIS A 221 -5.86 18.49 -9.85
CA HIS A 221 -5.94 19.22 -11.11
C HIS A 221 -7.33 19.82 -11.35
N ARG A 222 -8.40 19.07 -11.05
CA ARG A 222 -9.78 19.55 -11.09
C ARG A 222 -9.98 20.72 -10.11
N ALA A 223 -9.50 20.60 -8.89
CA ALA A 223 -9.58 21.65 -7.88
C ALA A 223 -8.89 22.93 -8.35
N GLY A 224 -7.69 22.81 -8.93
CA GLY A 224 -6.94 23.95 -9.49
C GLY A 224 -7.70 24.72 -10.57
N ARG A 225 -8.48 24.04 -11.43
CA ARG A 225 -9.30 24.70 -12.46
C ARG A 225 -10.58 25.36 -11.92
N ARG A 226 -11.06 24.97 -10.74
CA ARG A 226 -12.40 25.33 -10.22
C ARG A 226 -12.38 26.19 -8.96
N GLY A 227 -11.30 26.92 -8.72
CA GLY A 227 -11.19 27.84 -7.58
C GLY A 227 -10.25 27.37 -6.47
N GLY A 228 -9.40 26.38 -6.73
CA GLY A 228 -8.32 25.94 -5.84
C GLY A 228 -8.86 25.36 -4.54
N GLU A 229 -8.61 26.04 -3.42
CA GLU A 229 -9.01 25.62 -2.07
C GLU A 229 -10.53 25.59 -1.88
N ASN A 230 -11.27 26.44 -2.59
CA ASN A 230 -12.73 26.53 -2.50
C ASN A 230 -13.45 25.64 -3.53
N ALA A 231 -12.73 24.77 -4.24
CA ALA A 231 -13.34 23.90 -5.22
C ALA A 231 -14.32 22.91 -4.54
N PRO A 232 -15.51 22.66 -5.13
CA PRO A 232 -16.47 21.74 -4.56
C PRO A 232 -15.90 20.31 -4.50
N PRO A 233 -16.21 19.55 -3.43
CA PRO A 233 -15.72 18.19 -3.25
C PRO A 233 -16.21 17.26 -4.37
N TRP A 234 -15.43 16.22 -4.68
CA TRP A 234 -15.82 15.26 -5.70
C TRP A 234 -16.68 14.13 -5.15
N ASP A 235 -18.00 14.20 -5.37
CA ASP A 235 -18.96 13.24 -4.80
C ASP A 235 -18.73 11.78 -5.20
N ASN A 236 -18.36 11.55 -6.46
CA ASN A 236 -18.19 10.18 -6.97
C ASN A 236 -16.79 9.60 -6.70
N LYS A 237 -15.88 10.33 -6.05
CA LYS A 237 -14.51 9.87 -5.78
C LYS A 237 -14.50 8.56 -4.99
N SER A 238 -15.26 8.49 -3.90
CA SER A 238 -15.34 7.31 -3.03
C SER A 238 -15.79 6.05 -3.79
N MET A 239 -16.69 6.21 -4.77
CA MET A 239 -17.15 5.14 -5.63
C MET A 239 -16.03 4.63 -6.56
N PHE A 240 -15.22 5.51 -7.15
CA PHE A 240 -14.07 5.10 -7.95
C PHE A 240 -13.01 4.38 -7.11
N VAL A 241 -12.69 4.91 -5.91
CA VAL A 241 -11.78 4.23 -4.97
C VAL A 241 -12.30 2.84 -4.63
N PHE A 242 -13.59 2.71 -4.35
CA PHE A 242 -14.23 1.43 -4.08
C PHE A 242 -14.10 0.44 -5.25
N TYR A 243 -14.32 0.88 -6.50
CA TYR A 243 -14.16 0.01 -7.67
C TYR A 243 -12.71 -0.43 -7.87
N ILE A 244 -11.75 0.48 -7.72
CA ILE A 244 -10.31 0.19 -7.81
C ILE A 244 -9.95 -0.88 -6.77
N GLU A 245 -10.41 -0.71 -5.53
CA GLU A 245 -10.21 -1.66 -4.44
C GLU A 245 -10.86 -3.03 -4.71
N LEU A 246 -12.08 -3.05 -5.22
CA LEU A 246 -12.79 -4.28 -5.58
C LEU A 246 -12.05 -5.08 -6.66
N VAL A 247 -11.60 -4.40 -7.72
CA VAL A 247 -10.84 -5.03 -8.82
C VAL A 247 -9.52 -5.59 -8.30
N THR A 248 -8.79 -4.83 -7.48
CA THR A 248 -7.53 -5.31 -6.89
C THR A 248 -7.74 -6.53 -6.00
N ASP A 249 -8.77 -6.54 -5.15
CA ASP A 249 -9.07 -7.71 -4.31
C ASP A 249 -9.45 -8.93 -5.14
N PHE A 250 -10.19 -8.73 -6.23
CA PHE A 250 -10.51 -9.80 -7.17
C PHE A 250 -9.25 -10.38 -7.83
N LEU A 251 -8.33 -9.52 -8.29
CA LEU A 251 -7.06 -9.95 -8.87
C LEU A 251 -6.23 -10.75 -7.85
N LYS A 252 -6.06 -10.24 -6.62
CA LYS A 252 -5.33 -10.95 -5.55
C LYS A 252 -5.97 -12.28 -5.22
N LEU A 253 -7.30 -12.32 -5.07
CA LEU A 253 -8.03 -13.56 -4.80
C LEU A 253 -7.83 -14.57 -5.93
N SER A 254 -7.89 -14.12 -7.19
CA SER A 254 -7.66 -15.00 -8.34
C SER A 254 -6.25 -15.61 -8.31
N THR A 255 -5.23 -14.80 -8.02
CA THR A 255 -3.84 -15.28 -7.89
C THR A 255 -3.71 -16.29 -6.75
N TYR A 256 -4.26 -16.01 -5.57
CA TYR A 256 -4.22 -16.94 -4.44
C TYR A 256 -4.95 -18.25 -4.73
N LEU A 257 -6.10 -18.22 -5.41
CA LEU A 257 -6.84 -19.42 -5.78
C LEU A 257 -6.10 -20.27 -6.80
N VAL A 258 -5.52 -19.64 -7.83
CA VAL A 258 -4.67 -20.33 -8.82
C VAL A 258 -3.47 -20.97 -8.11
N PHE A 259 -2.78 -20.21 -7.27
CA PHE A 259 -1.64 -20.70 -6.52
C PHE A 259 -2.01 -21.87 -5.60
N PHE A 260 -3.09 -21.74 -4.82
CA PHE A 260 -3.59 -22.78 -3.94
C PHE A 260 -3.96 -24.06 -4.69
N THR A 261 -4.59 -23.93 -5.86
CA THR A 261 -4.95 -25.07 -6.71
C THR A 261 -3.71 -25.80 -7.22
N ILE A 262 -2.67 -25.05 -7.63
CA ILE A 262 -1.38 -25.63 -8.03
C ILE A 262 -0.79 -26.39 -6.83
N ILE A 263 -0.65 -25.76 -5.66
CA ILE A 263 -0.03 -26.43 -4.51
C ILE A 263 -0.79 -27.69 -4.08
N ILE A 264 -2.13 -27.66 -4.04
CA ILE A 264 -2.93 -28.85 -3.72
C ILE A 264 -2.68 -30.00 -4.69
N THR A 265 -2.60 -29.68 -5.98
CA THR A 265 -2.46 -30.70 -7.02
C THR A 265 -1.09 -31.40 -6.96
N PHE A 266 -0.04 -30.68 -6.59
CA PHE A 266 1.34 -31.20 -6.62
C PHE A 266 1.89 -31.63 -5.24
N TYR A 267 1.47 -31.01 -4.14
CA TYR A 267 2.05 -31.22 -2.80
C TYR A 267 1.04 -31.61 -1.71
N GLY A 268 -0.26 -31.66 -2.00
CA GLY A 268 -1.31 -31.92 -0.99
C GLY A 268 -1.73 -30.65 -0.24
N LEU A 269 -2.37 -30.76 0.93
CA LEU A 269 -2.99 -29.61 1.62
C LEU A 269 -1.98 -28.78 2.45
N PRO A 270 -1.64 -27.54 2.04
CA PRO A 270 -0.78 -26.66 2.82
C PRO A 270 -1.58 -25.89 3.87
N LEU A 271 -1.60 -26.33 5.13
CA LEU A 271 -2.39 -25.70 6.20
C LEU A 271 -2.05 -24.22 6.44
N ASN A 272 -0.82 -23.80 6.16
CA ASN A 272 -0.35 -22.41 6.23
C ASN A 272 -0.98 -21.50 5.15
N ILE A 273 -1.10 -21.97 3.90
CA ILE A 273 -1.64 -21.16 2.78
C ILE A 273 -3.18 -21.01 2.89
N VAL A 274 -3.86 -21.92 3.59
CA VAL A 274 -5.32 -21.86 3.81
C VAL A 274 -5.74 -20.55 4.49
N ARG A 275 -4.91 -20.00 5.38
CA ARG A 275 -5.20 -18.73 6.08
C ARG A 275 -5.31 -17.57 5.09
N ASP A 276 -4.36 -17.42 4.18
CA ASP A 276 -4.33 -16.30 3.23
C ASP A 276 -5.48 -16.39 2.22
N VAL A 277 -5.81 -17.60 1.76
CA VAL A 277 -7.00 -17.86 0.93
C VAL A 277 -8.27 -17.46 1.68
N TYR A 278 -8.41 -17.85 2.94
CA TYR A 278 -9.58 -17.51 3.77
C TYR A 278 -9.70 -16.01 4.01
N ILE A 279 -8.62 -15.32 4.39
CA ILE A 279 -8.61 -13.88 4.64
C ILE A 279 -8.99 -13.12 3.35
N THR A 280 -8.40 -13.49 2.22
CA THR A 280 -8.68 -12.83 0.94
C THR A 280 -10.11 -13.09 0.48
N ALA A 281 -10.60 -14.33 0.60
CA ALA A 281 -11.98 -14.69 0.29
C ALA A 281 -12.96 -13.92 1.19
N ARG A 282 -12.67 -13.79 2.49
CA ARG A 282 -13.48 -13.01 3.42
C ARG A 282 -13.50 -11.52 3.04
N SER A 283 -12.36 -10.93 2.67
CA SER A 283 -12.29 -9.53 2.18
C SER A 283 -13.18 -9.34 0.96
N PHE A 284 -13.03 -10.22 -0.04
CA PHE A 284 -13.83 -10.18 -1.26
C PHE A 284 -15.32 -10.34 -0.99
N ILE A 285 -15.72 -11.34 -0.20
CA ILE A 285 -17.14 -11.57 0.17
C ILE A 285 -17.70 -10.36 0.91
N THR A 286 -16.91 -9.76 1.81
CA THR A 286 -17.32 -8.57 2.56
C THR A 286 -17.54 -7.38 1.63
N ARG A 287 -16.63 -7.14 0.69
CA ARG A 287 -16.75 -6.09 -0.33
C ARG A 287 -17.87 -6.36 -1.32
N LEU A 288 -18.09 -7.60 -1.74
CA LEU A 288 -19.21 -7.98 -2.61
C LEU A 288 -20.55 -7.78 -1.92
N ARG A 289 -20.65 -8.13 -0.63
CA ARG A 289 -21.83 -7.82 0.19
C ARG A 289 -22.00 -6.32 0.37
N ALA A 290 -20.93 -5.55 0.52
CA ALA A 290 -21.00 -4.09 0.56
C ALA A 290 -21.51 -3.53 -0.78
N LEU A 291 -21.02 -4.03 -1.93
CA LEU A 291 -21.50 -3.64 -3.25
C LEU A 291 -22.97 -4.00 -3.46
N ARG A 292 -23.39 -5.21 -3.10
CA ARG A 292 -24.81 -5.59 -3.18
C ARG A 292 -25.67 -4.71 -2.28
N ARG A 293 -25.24 -4.45 -1.04
CA ARG A 293 -25.94 -3.51 -0.13
C ARG A 293 -26.00 -2.10 -0.72
N TYR A 294 -24.92 -1.61 -1.29
CA TYR A 294 -24.86 -0.32 -1.97
C TYR A 294 -25.80 -0.26 -3.18
N GLN A 295 -25.78 -1.29 -4.03
CA GLN A 295 -26.71 -1.38 -5.17
C GLN A 295 -28.15 -1.44 -4.68
N THR A 296 -28.48 -2.25 -3.67
CA THR A 296 -29.84 -2.30 -3.11
C THR A 296 -30.26 -0.98 -2.49
N ALA A 297 -29.36 -0.27 -1.79
CA ALA A 297 -29.64 1.03 -1.19
C ALA A 297 -29.83 2.11 -2.26
N THR A 298 -28.95 2.16 -3.26
CA THR A 298 -28.89 3.25 -4.25
C THR A 298 -29.84 3.04 -5.43
N ARG A 299 -30.17 1.78 -5.81
CA ARG A 299 -31.00 1.46 -6.99
C ARG A 299 -32.37 2.13 -6.97
N ASN A 300 -32.88 2.49 -5.79
CA ASN A 300 -34.15 3.17 -5.65
C ASN A 300 -34.08 4.47 -4.84
N MET A 301 -32.93 5.10 -4.58
CA MET A 301 -32.92 6.33 -3.74
C MET A 301 -33.75 7.47 -4.34
N ASP A 302 -33.57 7.75 -5.63
CA ASP A 302 -34.31 8.80 -6.33
C ASP A 302 -35.80 8.51 -6.46
N GLN A 303 -36.19 7.23 -6.56
CA GLN A 303 -37.59 6.81 -6.64
C GLN A 303 -38.25 6.67 -5.26
N ARG A 304 -37.48 6.38 -4.22
CA ARG A 304 -37.98 6.05 -2.87
C ARG A 304 -38.16 7.28 -2.00
N TYR A 305 -37.36 8.33 -2.23
CA TYR A 305 -37.43 9.57 -1.46
C TYR A 305 -37.84 10.72 -2.39
N PRO A 306 -39.03 11.30 -2.20
CA PRO A 306 -39.46 12.47 -2.97
C PRO A 306 -38.60 13.69 -2.63
N ASP A 307 -38.47 14.59 -3.60
CA ASP A 307 -37.89 15.92 -3.38
C ASP A 307 -38.80 16.71 -2.44
N ALA A 308 -38.21 17.42 -1.47
CA ALA A 308 -38.98 18.29 -0.58
C ALA A 308 -39.50 19.51 -1.35
N THR A 309 -40.80 19.81 -1.19
CA THR A 309 -41.39 20.99 -1.85
C THR A 309 -40.96 22.28 -1.15
N ALA A 310 -41.00 23.41 -1.86
CA ALA A 310 -40.67 24.71 -1.30
C ALA A 310 -41.57 25.09 -0.11
N GLU A 311 -42.83 24.65 -0.13
CA GLU A 311 -43.80 24.84 0.96
C GLU A 311 -43.40 24.05 2.21
N GLU A 312 -43.04 22.76 2.07
CA GLU A 312 -42.59 21.93 3.19
C GLU A 312 -41.28 22.47 3.82
N MET A 313 -40.38 23.01 2.99
CA MET A 313 -39.14 23.65 3.44
C MET A 313 -39.39 25.01 4.12
N SER A 314 -40.50 25.68 3.80
CA SER A 314 -40.90 26.94 4.45
C SER A 314 -41.52 26.74 5.82
N GLN A 315 -42.12 25.57 6.06
CA GLN A 315 -42.72 25.18 7.34
C GLN A 315 -41.69 24.66 8.35
N MET A 316 -40.50 24.26 7.89
CA MET A 316 -39.40 23.90 8.78
C MET A 316 -38.77 25.13 9.43
N ASN A 317 -38.60 25.07 10.74
CA ASN A 317 -38.01 26.15 11.55
C ASN A 317 -36.49 26.29 11.29
N ASP A 318 -35.83 25.21 10.86
CA ASP A 318 -34.41 25.18 10.51
C ASP A 318 -34.22 24.50 9.15
N ARG A 319 -33.64 25.22 8.19
CA ARG A 319 -33.32 24.73 6.83
C ARG A 319 -31.91 24.18 6.73
N THR A 320 -31.21 24.06 7.84
CA THR A 320 -29.84 23.55 7.89
C THR A 320 -29.85 22.02 7.85
N CYS A 321 -29.12 21.43 6.90
CA CYS A 321 -28.91 19.99 6.88
C CYS A 321 -28.01 19.59 8.05
N ILE A 322 -28.46 18.73 8.97
CA ILE A 322 -27.69 18.40 10.17
C ILE A 322 -26.36 17.65 9.88
N ILE A 323 -26.23 17.07 8.69
CA ILE A 323 -25.07 16.25 8.31
C ILE A 323 -23.90 17.13 7.86
N CYS A 324 -24.12 18.02 6.89
CA CYS A 324 -23.08 18.94 6.39
C CYS A 324 -23.11 20.33 7.04
N ARG A 325 -24.19 20.67 7.77
CA ARG A 325 -24.46 22.00 8.34
C ARG A 325 -24.58 23.13 7.32
N GLU A 326 -24.98 22.80 6.09
CA GLU A 326 -25.26 23.77 5.03
C GLU A 326 -26.77 23.95 4.83
N GLU A 327 -27.19 25.12 4.31
CA GLU A 327 -28.59 25.41 4.06
C GLU A 327 -29.15 24.59 2.89
N MET A 328 -30.35 24.05 3.05
CA MET A 328 -31.08 23.31 2.02
C MET A 328 -31.88 24.28 1.16
N ILE A 329 -31.65 24.24 -0.16
CA ILE A 329 -32.38 25.06 -1.14
C ILE A 329 -33.27 24.13 -1.97
N PRO A 330 -34.60 24.36 -2.03
CA PRO A 330 -35.48 23.53 -2.82
C PRO A 330 -35.20 23.75 -4.31
N ARG A 331 -35.32 22.70 -5.13
CA ARG A 331 -35.34 22.88 -6.59
C ARG A 331 -36.58 23.66 -6.96
N VAL A 332 -36.42 24.94 -7.29
CA VAL A 332 -37.49 25.75 -7.87
C VAL A 332 -37.76 25.20 -9.27
N ASN A 333 -39.03 24.96 -9.61
CA ASN A 333 -39.44 24.58 -10.95
C ASN A 333 -38.81 25.52 -11.99
N PRO A 334 -38.44 25.06 -13.19
CA PRO A 334 -37.91 25.92 -14.24
C PRO A 334 -39.03 26.82 -14.77
N THR A 335 -39.36 27.87 -14.02
CA THR A 335 -39.92 29.09 -14.60
C THR A 335 -38.77 29.85 -15.27
N GLU A 336 -39.11 30.58 -16.32
CA GLU A 336 -38.27 31.07 -17.43
C GLU A 336 -37.02 31.91 -17.07
N ASP A 337 -36.72 32.10 -15.79
CA ASP A 337 -35.56 32.83 -15.28
C ASP A 337 -34.31 31.94 -15.03
N ALA A 338 -34.39 30.64 -15.34
CA ALA A 338 -33.26 29.71 -15.28
C ALA A 338 -32.15 29.95 -16.33
N ALA A 339 -32.18 31.10 -17.02
CA ALA A 339 -31.14 31.51 -17.96
C ALA A 339 -29.93 32.20 -17.30
N GLN A 340 -29.97 32.51 -15.99
CA GLN A 340 -28.91 33.30 -15.33
C GLN A 340 -28.30 32.70 -14.05
N ALA A 341 -28.73 31.52 -13.59
CA ALA A 341 -27.96 30.81 -12.57
C ALA A 341 -26.82 30.05 -13.25
N PRO A 342 -25.54 30.24 -12.87
CA PRO A 342 -24.47 29.41 -13.40
C PRO A 342 -24.84 27.97 -13.10
N ALA A 343 -24.95 27.15 -14.14
CA ALA A 343 -25.15 25.72 -14.01
C ALA A 343 -23.97 25.17 -13.20
N GLN A 344 -24.14 25.09 -11.88
CA GLN A 344 -23.20 24.45 -10.96
C GLN A 344 -23.41 22.94 -11.12
N ALA A 345 -23.19 22.44 -12.33
CA ALA A 345 -23.49 21.09 -12.79
C ALA A 345 -22.52 20.03 -12.22
N ASP A 346 -21.71 20.41 -11.24
CA ASP A 346 -20.44 19.75 -10.97
C ASP A 346 -20.02 19.81 -9.50
N GLY A 347 -21.01 20.02 -8.62
CA GLY A 347 -20.91 19.86 -7.18
C GLY A 347 -21.92 18.82 -6.65
N PRO A 348 -21.86 18.51 -5.34
CA PRO A 348 -22.80 17.60 -4.69
C PRO A 348 -24.24 17.85 -5.05
N ASN A 349 -24.97 16.76 -5.27
CA ASN A 349 -26.41 16.88 -5.41
C ASN A 349 -27.00 17.33 -4.06
N THR A 350 -27.25 18.63 -3.96
CA THR A 350 -27.84 19.31 -2.80
C THR A 350 -29.36 19.31 -2.84
N THR A 351 -30.00 18.49 -3.69
CA THR A 351 -31.47 18.42 -3.66
C THR A 351 -31.96 17.91 -2.31
N PRO A 352 -32.85 18.65 -1.62
CA PRO A 352 -33.40 18.21 -0.36
C PRO A 352 -34.37 17.04 -0.59
N LYS A 353 -34.12 15.92 0.09
CA LYS A 353 -34.91 14.70 0.02
C LYS A 353 -35.59 14.42 1.34
N LYS A 354 -36.86 14.04 1.27
CA LYS A 354 -37.68 13.72 2.45
C LYS A 354 -37.71 12.22 2.73
N LEU A 355 -37.40 11.83 3.98
CA LEU A 355 -37.54 10.45 4.43
C LEU A 355 -38.98 10.17 4.93
N PRO A 356 -39.41 8.89 4.98
CA PRO A 356 -40.72 8.50 5.54
C PRO A 356 -40.96 8.95 6.98
N CYS A 357 -39.90 9.14 7.76
CA CYS A 357 -39.97 9.67 9.13
C CYS A 357 -40.15 11.20 9.19
N GLY A 358 -40.21 11.89 8.04
CA GLY A 358 -40.43 13.35 7.94
C GLY A 358 -39.16 14.20 7.92
N HIS A 359 -38.00 13.66 8.26
CA HIS A 359 -36.73 14.41 8.21
C HIS A 359 -36.25 14.64 6.77
N ILE A 360 -35.64 15.81 6.54
CA ILE A 360 -35.18 16.27 5.22
C ILE A 360 -33.67 16.50 5.28
N PHE A 361 -32.93 16.01 4.28
CA PHE A 361 -31.49 16.19 4.16
C PHE A 361 -31.11 16.40 2.70
N HIS A 362 -29.94 16.99 2.42
CA HIS A 362 -29.40 17.00 1.05
C HIS A 362 -29.17 15.57 0.54
N PHE A 363 -29.41 15.32 -0.75
CA PHE A 363 -29.29 14.00 -1.36
C PHE A 363 -27.90 13.36 -1.17
N HIS A 364 -26.81 14.10 -1.41
CA HIS A 364 -25.44 13.61 -1.19
C HIS A 364 -25.16 13.21 0.27
N CYS A 365 -25.67 13.98 1.24
CA CYS A 365 -25.53 13.73 2.68
C CYS A 365 -26.28 12.47 3.09
N LEU A 366 -27.53 12.36 2.62
CA LEU A 366 -28.36 11.18 2.84
C LEU A 366 -27.75 9.94 2.23
N ARG A 367 -27.21 10.03 1.00
CA ARG A 367 -26.53 8.94 0.32
C ARG A 367 -25.30 8.49 1.10
N SER A 368 -24.44 9.42 1.52
CA SER A 368 -23.23 9.10 2.30
C SER A 368 -23.55 8.50 3.68
N TRP A 369 -24.63 8.93 4.32
CA TRP A 369 -25.10 8.35 5.57
C TRP A 369 -25.61 6.92 5.38
N LEU A 370 -26.49 6.71 4.40
CA LEU A 370 -27.07 5.39 4.08
C LEU A 370 -26.04 4.35 3.62
N GLU A 371 -24.91 4.80 3.07
CA GLU A 371 -23.74 3.96 2.79
C GLU A 371 -23.16 3.30 4.07
N ARG A 372 -23.29 3.95 5.23
CA ARG A 372 -22.77 3.48 6.52
C ARG A 372 -23.85 2.88 7.42
N GLN A 373 -25.00 3.55 7.52
CA GLN A 373 -26.08 3.22 8.46
C GLN A 373 -27.44 3.39 7.77
N GLN A 374 -28.30 2.37 7.86
CA GLN A 374 -29.63 2.37 7.23
C GLN A 374 -30.73 3.01 8.09
N SER A 375 -30.36 3.65 9.20
CA SER A 375 -31.25 4.43 10.07
C SER A 375 -31.27 5.90 9.64
N CYS A 376 -32.33 6.62 10.03
CA CYS A 376 -32.38 8.06 9.83
C CYS A 376 -31.37 8.77 10.76
N PRO A 377 -30.62 9.79 10.29
CA PRO A 377 -29.55 10.43 11.07
C PRO A 377 -29.96 11.11 12.38
N THR A 378 -31.26 11.30 12.58
CA THR A 378 -31.87 11.92 13.78
C THR A 378 -32.38 10.91 14.82
N TRP A 379 -32.19 9.61 14.58
CA TRP A 379 -32.66 8.52 15.45
C TRP A 379 -31.54 7.90 16.28
#